data_AF-A0A1I6P018-F1
#
_entry.id   AF-A0A1I6P018-F1
#
_cell.length_a   1.000
_cell.length_b   1.000
_cell.length_c   1.000
_cell.angle_alpha   90.00
_cell.angle_beta   90.00
_cell.angle_gamma   90.00
#
_symmetry.space_group_name_H-M   'P 1'
#
loop_
_entity.id
_entity.type
_entity.pdbx_description
1 polymer ?
#
loop_
_entity_poly.entity_id
_entity_poly.type
_entity_poly.pdbx_seq_one_letter_code
_entity_poly.pdbx_strand_id
1 'polypeptide(L)'
;MSLRLVLAASAVLAFAAPAFAQEAPAAPAAAAEAPMTEAELELRADAFEARMGEMTSEMQAAATAASGDQAKASADLDAIAARYQPEADAFAETLKGFIASQMASLPPEAQAQAAMAGPMIDAQVRGIPAQAKAEVLAAASGVSE
;
A
#
# COMPACT_ATOMS: atom_id res chain seq x y z
N MET A 1 -4.23 -47.14 3.19
CA MET A 1 -4.72 -47.57 4.52
C MET A 1 -4.39 -46.44 5.49
N SER A 2 -5.27 -45.45 5.70
CA SER A 2 -6.40 -45.42 6.63
C SER A 2 -6.02 -45.75 8.08
N LEU A 3 -6.07 -44.72 8.94
CA LEU A 3 -6.63 -44.66 10.31
C LEU A 3 -6.36 -43.21 10.82
N ARG A 4 -7.30 -42.25 10.71
CA ARG A 4 -8.44 -41.95 11.61
C ARG A 4 -8.03 -41.69 13.08
N LEU A 5 -8.65 -40.65 13.64
CA LEU A 5 -8.89 -40.27 15.06
C LEU A 5 -8.17 -38.96 15.46
N VAL A 6 -8.75 -37.94 16.09
CA VAL A 6 -10.11 -37.65 16.57
C VAL A 6 -10.22 -36.12 16.75
N LEU A 7 -11.42 -35.63 16.46
CA LEU A 7 -12.00 -34.32 16.72
C LEU A 7 -12.18 -34.04 18.23
N ALA A 8 -11.81 -32.85 18.72
CA ALA A 8 -12.36 -32.33 19.98
C ALA A 8 -12.29 -30.79 20.01
N ALA A 9 -13.41 -30.17 19.62
CA ALA A 9 -13.76 -28.83 20.06
C ALA A 9 -13.98 -28.84 21.58
N SER A 10 -13.49 -27.84 22.29
CA SER A 10 -13.83 -27.62 23.70
C SER A 10 -14.04 -26.12 23.91
N ALA A 11 -15.30 -25.71 23.75
CA ALA A 11 -15.79 -24.45 24.27
C ALA A 11 -15.87 -24.59 25.79
N VAL A 12 -15.07 -23.80 26.52
CA VAL A 12 -15.23 -23.66 27.97
C VAL A 12 -15.91 -22.32 28.22
N LEU A 13 -17.25 -22.37 28.30
CA LEU A 13 -18.05 -21.40 29.04
C LEU A 13 -17.83 -21.70 30.53
N ALA A 14 -17.16 -20.81 31.27
CA ALA A 14 -17.04 -20.92 32.72
C ALA A 14 -17.39 -19.59 33.39
N PHE A 15 -18.60 -19.59 33.97
CA PHE A 15 -19.01 -18.99 35.25
C PHE A 15 -18.65 -17.53 35.60
N ALA A 16 -19.71 -16.76 35.80
CA ALA A 16 -19.73 -15.51 36.56
C ALA A 16 -19.55 -15.74 38.07
N ALA A 17 -18.57 -15.07 38.68
CA ALA A 17 -18.48 -14.73 40.11
C ALA A 17 -17.50 -13.53 40.27
N PRO A 18 -17.70 -12.62 41.24
CA PRO A 18 -17.01 -11.32 41.27
C PRO A 18 -15.59 -11.48 41.82
N ALA A 19 -14.58 -11.28 40.96
CA ALA A 19 -13.19 -11.25 41.38
C ALA A 19 -12.85 -9.90 42.02
N PHE A 20 -12.69 -9.92 43.34
CA PHE A 20 -11.89 -8.91 44.04
C PHE A 20 -10.43 -9.02 43.57
N ALA A 21 -9.87 -7.89 43.14
CA ALA A 21 -8.45 -7.55 43.13
C ALA A 21 -7.47 -8.71 42.85
N GLN A 22 -7.40 -9.16 41.60
CA GLN A 22 -6.20 -9.80 41.07
C GLN A 22 -5.51 -8.78 40.17
N GLU A 23 -4.37 -8.29 40.63
CA GLU A 23 -3.45 -7.44 39.87
C GLU A 23 -3.22 -8.11 38.52
N ALA A 24 -3.82 -7.54 37.47
CA ALA A 24 -3.67 -8.06 36.12
C ALA A 24 -2.17 -8.00 35.77
N PRO A 25 -1.57 -9.06 35.21
CA PRO A 25 -0.26 -8.90 34.59
C PRO A 25 -0.42 -7.78 33.57
N ALA A 26 0.38 -6.71 33.74
CA ALA A 26 0.39 -5.60 32.81
C ALA A 26 0.48 -6.18 31.41
N ALA A 27 -0.53 -5.90 30.58
CA ALA A 27 -0.47 -6.20 29.17
C ALA A 27 0.90 -5.70 28.66
N PRO A 28 1.65 -6.50 27.88
CA PRO A 28 2.91 -6.03 27.34
C PRO A 28 2.61 -4.70 26.67
N ALA A 29 3.20 -3.63 27.20
CA ALA A 29 3.17 -2.34 26.55
C ALA A 29 3.60 -2.61 25.11
N ALA A 30 2.76 -2.25 24.14
CA ALA A 30 3.12 -2.34 22.74
C ALA A 30 4.50 -1.71 22.62
N ALA A 31 5.52 -2.56 22.39
CA ALA A 31 6.87 -2.07 22.20
C ALA A 31 6.77 -1.08 21.05
N ALA A 32 7.17 0.17 21.30
CA ALA A 32 7.20 1.17 20.24
C ALA A 32 7.95 0.55 19.07
N GLU A 33 7.24 0.35 17.95
CA GLU A 33 7.84 -0.15 16.73
C GLU A 33 9.00 0.79 16.41
N ALA A 34 10.20 0.23 16.31
CA ALA A 34 11.38 1.03 16.01
C ALA A 34 11.12 1.81 14.70
N PRO A 35 11.62 3.06 14.59
CA PRO A 35 11.46 3.82 13.36
C PRO A 35 12.03 3.01 12.20
N MET A 36 11.26 2.94 11.11
CA MET A 36 11.63 2.19 9.91
C MET A 36 12.98 2.68 9.38
N THR A 37 13.88 1.76 9.09
CA THR A 37 15.21 2.10 8.55
C THR A 37 15.14 2.45 7.06
N GLU A 38 16.16 3.15 6.56
CA GLU A 38 16.31 3.45 5.12
C GLU A 38 16.33 2.16 4.28
N ALA A 39 17.04 1.12 4.72
CA ALA A 39 17.10 -0.16 4.00
C ALA A 39 15.72 -0.85 3.91
N GLU A 40 14.87 -0.71 4.93
CA GLU A 40 13.49 -1.21 4.88
C GLU A 40 12.61 -0.36 3.95
N LEU A 41 12.85 0.94 3.86
CA LEU A 41 12.17 1.81 2.91
C LEU A 41 12.53 1.42 1.47
N GLU A 42 13.82 1.25 1.20
CA GLU A 42 14.33 0.85 -0.12
C GLU A 42 13.71 -0.48 -0.55
N LEU A 43 13.72 -1.50 0.32
CA LEU A 43 13.08 -2.78 0.02
C LEU A 43 11.59 -2.64 -0.32
N ARG A 44 10.86 -1.76 0.39
CA ARG A 44 9.44 -1.50 0.09
C ARG A 44 9.28 -0.70 -1.20
N ALA A 45 10.19 0.21 -1.51
CA ALA A 45 10.20 0.97 -2.75
C ALA A 45 10.45 0.06 -3.96
N ASP A 46 11.41 -0.85 -3.88
CA ASP A 46 11.65 -1.87 -4.91
C ASP A 46 10.41 -2.75 -5.14
N ALA A 47 9.77 -3.20 -4.05
CA ALA A 47 8.54 -3.98 -4.15
C ALA A 47 7.41 -3.15 -4.80
N PHE A 48 7.27 -1.88 -4.44
CA PHE A 48 6.29 -0.99 -5.04
C PHE A 48 6.57 -0.75 -6.52
N GLU A 49 7.82 -0.50 -6.90
CA GLU A 49 8.24 -0.32 -8.30
C GLU A 49 7.91 -1.58 -9.12
N ALA A 50 8.23 -2.77 -8.61
CA ALA A 50 7.88 -4.02 -9.27
C ALA A 50 6.37 -4.15 -9.51
N ARG A 51 5.53 -3.80 -8.53
CA ARG A 51 4.06 -3.81 -8.66
C ARG A 51 3.55 -2.79 -9.66
N MET A 52 4.13 -1.59 -9.72
CA MET A 52 3.77 -0.58 -10.72
C MET A 52 4.23 -0.99 -12.14
N GLY A 53 5.34 -1.72 -12.25
CA GLY A 53 5.78 -2.34 -13.51
C GLY A 53 4.83 -3.42 -14.01
N GLU A 54 4.32 -4.27 -13.10
CA GLU A 54 3.27 -5.26 -13.41
C GLU A 54 1.99 -4.56 -13.87
N MET A 55 1.53 -3.53 -13.13
CA MET A 55 0.36 -2.74 -13.49
C MET A 55 0.49 -2.15 -14.89
N THR A 56 1.61 -1.50 -15.19
CA THR A 56 1.84 -0.87 -16.50
C THR A 56 1.86 -1.89 -17.63
N SER A 57 2.34 -3.11 -17.37
CA SER A 57 2.32 -4.23 -18.32
C SER A 57 0.90 -4.74 -18.56
N GLU A 58 0.10 -4.92 -17.49
CA GLU A 58 -1.32 -5.28 -17.59
C GLU A 58 -2.12 -4.21 -18.35
N MET A 59 -1.82 -2.93 -18.11
CA MET A 59 -2.45 -1.80 -18.80
C MET A 59 -2.16 -1.82 -20.31
N GLN A 60 -0.90 -2.01 -20.71
CA GLN A 60 -0.54 -2.12 -22.13
C GLN A 60 -1.23 -3.31 -22.81
N ALA A 61 -1.31 -4.45 -22.12
CA ALA A 61 -2.00 -5.63 -22.63
C ALA A 61 -3.51 -5.36 -22.82
N ALA A 62 -4.16 -4.69 -21.85
CA ALA A 62 -5.57 -4.31 -21.94
C ALA A 62 -5.84 -3.31 -23.07
N ALA A 63 -4.99 -2.29 -23.23
CA ALA A 63 -5.08 -1.32 -24.32
C ALA A 63 -4.94 -2.00 -25.69
N THR A 64 -4.01 -2.95 -25.83
CA THR A 64 -3.85 -3.75 -27.06
C THR A 64 -5.08 -4.63 -27.30
N ALA A 65 -5.61 -5.29 -26.27
CA ALA A 65 -6.79 -6.15 -26.37
C ALA A 65 -8.07 -5.38 -26.76
N ALA A 66 -8.15 -4.10 -26.40
CA ALA A 66 -9.24 -3.22 -26.81
C ALA A 66 -9.29 -2.96 -28.32
N SER A 67 -8.23 -3.28 -29.08
CA SER A 67 -8.20 -3.24 -30.56
C SER A 67 -8.68 -1.91 -31.16
N GLY A 68 -8.32 -0.79 -30.53
CA GLY A 68 -8.70 0.57 -30.96
C GLY A 68 -10.02 1.10 -30.40
N ASP A 69 -10.77 0.30 -29.63
CA ASP A 69 -11.93 0.78 -28.88
C ASP A 69 -11.46 1.57 -27.65
N GLN A 70 -11.46 2.91 -27.76
CA GLN A 70 -11.02 3.78 -26.68
C GLN A 70 -11.90 3.72 -25.44
N ALA A 71 -13.21 3.48 -25.59
CA ALA A 71 -14.11 3.40 -24.44
C ALA A 71 -13.82 2.12 -23.64
N LYS A 72 -13.61 1.00 -24.34
CA LYS A 72 -13.17 -0.25 -23.74
C LYS A 72 -11.79 -0.12 -23.10
N ALA A 73 -10.82 0.45 -23.81
CA ALA A 73 -9.47 0.66 -23.29
C ALA A 73 -9.51 1.49 -22.00
N SER A 74 -10.22 2.63 -21.99
CA SER A 74 -10.34 3.44 -20.77
C SER A 74 -10.95 2.66 -19.61
N ALA A 75 -12.05 1.93 -19.85
CA ALA A 75 -12.73 1.18 -18.79
C ALA A 75 -11.86 0.06 -18.21
N ASP A 76 -11.15 -0.68 -19.07
CA ASP A 76 -10.24 -1.74 -18.63
C ASP A 76 -9.05 -1.16 -17.85
N LEU A 77 -8.49 -0.03 -18.32
CA LEU A 77 -7.41 0.66 -17.61
C LEU A 77 -7.84 1.27 -16.28
N ASP A 78 -9.07 1.81 -16.18
CA ASP A 78 -9.65 2.27 -14.91
C ASP A 78 -9.75 1.12 -13.91
N ALA A 79 -10.21 -0.06 -14.35
CA ALA A 79 -10.31 -1.23 -13.50
C ALA A 79 -8.93 -1.70 -13.01
N ILE A 80 -7.91 -1.65 -13.86
CA ILE A 80 -6.53 -1.98 -13.49
C ILE A 80 -5.99 -0.95 -12.49
N ALA A 81 -6.09 0.35 -12.79
CA ALA A 81 -5.63 1.42 -11.91
C ALA A 81 -6.27 1.30 -10.52
N ALA A 82 -7.58 1.06 -10.46
CA ALA A 82 -8.31 0.87 -9.20
C ALA A 82 -7.82 -0.34 -8.39
N ARG A 83 -7.34 -1.42 -9.05
CA ARG A 83 -6.79 -2.59 -8.36
C ARG A 83 -5.45 -2.29 -7.68
N TYR A 84 -4.65 -1.40 -8.25
CA TYR A 84 -3.30 -1.03 -7.77
C TYR A 84 -3.27 0.23 -6.92
N GLN A 85 -4.35 1.02 -6.91
CA GLN A 85 -4.49 2.19 -6.06
C GLN A 85 -4.20 1.92 -4.57
N PRO A 86 -4.72 0.85 -3.93
CA PRO A 86 -4.41 0.60 -2.52
C PRO A 86 -2.92 0.34 -2.26
N GLU A 87 -2.17 -0.26 -3.20
CA GLU A 87 -0.72 -0.38 -3.09
C GLU A 87 -0.02 1.00 -3.12
N ALA A 88 -0.45 1.90 -4.00
CA ALA A 88 0.08 3.27 -4.06
C ALA A 88 -0.25 4.07 -2.79
N ASP A 89 -1.47 3.93 -2.28
CA ASP A 89 -1.89 4.57 -1.03
C ASP A 89 -1.09 4.04 0.18
N ALA A 90 -0.85 2.73 0.25
CA ALA A 90 -0.09 2.11 1.34
C ALA A 90 1.39 2.52 1.30
N PHE A 91 1.98 2.63 0.11
CA PHE A 91 3.36 3.11 -0.04
C PHE A 91 3.47 4.60 0.30
N ALA A 92 2.51 5.43 -0.10
CA ALA A 92 2.45 6.84 0.26
C ALA A 92 2.39 7.05 1.79
N GLU A 93 1.56 6.29 2.50
CA GLU A 93 1.51 6.34 3.98
C GLU A 93 2.83 5.88 4.62
N THR A 94 3.46 4.85 4.07
CA THR A 94 4.79 4.39 4.54
C THR A 94 5.83 5.49 4.38
N LEU A 95 5.91 6.11 3.20
CA LEU A 95 6.87 7.16 2.88
C LEU A 95 6.62 8.40 3.75
N LYS A 96 5.36 8.77 3.95
CA LYS A 96 4.97 9.87 4.84
C LYS A 96 5.40 9.63 6.29
N GLY A 97 5.20 8.42 6.82
CA GLY A 97 5.65 8.05 8.15
C GLY A 97 7.18 8.12 8.29
N PHE A 98 7.90 7.67 7.26
CA PHE A 98 9.36 7.77 7.21
C PHE A 98 9.83 9.23 7.17
N ILE A 99 9.27 10.06 6.27
CA ILE A 99 9.60 11.49 6.17
C ILE A 99 9.32 12.21 7.49
N ALA A 100 8.18 11.94 8.13
CA ALA A 100 7.85 12.54 9.43
C ALA A 100 8.88 12.18 10.51
N SER A 101 9.36 10.93 10.50
CA SER A 101 10.41 10.46 11.42
C SER A 101 11.75 11.18 11.17
N GLN A 102 12.13 11.35 9.91
CA GLN A 102 13.34 12.10 9.53
C GLN A 102 13.20 13.58 9.91
N MET A 103 12.05 14.20 9.66
CA MET A 103 11.79 15.60 9.97
C MET A 103 11.92 15.93 11.46
N ALA A 104 11.55 15.02 12.34
CA ALA A 104 11.69 15.21 13.79
C ALA A 104 13.15 15.44 14.23
N SER A 105 14.13 15.01 13.42
CA SER A 105 15.57 15.18 13.68
C SER A 105 16.18 16.43 13.03
N LEU A 106 15.45 17.13 12.16
CA LEU A 106 15.93 18.28 11.39
C LEU A 106 15.78 19.61 12.16
N PRO A 107 16.59 20.64 11.84
CA PRO A 107 16.37 22.00 12.34
C PRO A 107 15.03 22.58 11.83
N PRO A 108 14.41 23.52 12.56
CA PRO A 108 13.05 24.01 12.30
C PRO A 108 12.86 24.63 10.91
N GLU A 109 13.88 25.27 10.35
CA GLU A 109 13.85 25.80 8.97
C GLU A 109 13.73 24.69 7.92
N ALA A 110 14.45 23.58 8.11
CA ALA A 110 14.36 22.42 7.23
C ALA A 110 13.04 21.66 7.41
N GLN A 111 12.49 21.64 8.63
CA GLN A 111 11.16 21.09 8.88
C GLN A 111 10.07 21.86 8.12
N ALA A 112 10.12 23.20 8.12
CA ALA A 112 9.15 24.02 7.39
C ALA A 112 9.20 23.75 5.89
N GLN A 113 10.39 23.52 5.33
CA GLN A 113 10.57 23.24 3.91
C GLN A 113 10.06 21.83 3.55
N ALA A 114 10.34 20.83 4.38
CA ALA A 114 9.83 19.47 4.18
C ALA A 114 8.30 19.37 4.38
N ALA A 115 7.72 20.19 5.27
CA ALA A 115 6.27 20.28 5.45
C ALA A 115 5.55 20.79 4.18
N MET A 116 6.21 21.62 3.37
CA MET A 116 5.69 22.09 2.09
C MET A 116 5.82 21.03 0.99
N ALA A 117 6.87 20.20 1.02
CA ALA A 117 7.12 19.17 0.02
C ALA A 117 6.32 17.88 0.25
N GLY A 118 6.06 17.52 1.51
CA GLY A 118 5.37 16.28 1.90
C GLY A 118 4.05 16.02 1.15
N PRO A 119 3.13 17.00 1.07
CA PRO A 119 1.88 16.83 0.33
C PRO A 119 2.08 16.59 -1.18
N MET A 120 3.11 17.19 -1.79
CA MET A 120 3.42 16.97 -3.20
C MET A 120 3.93 15.56 -3.45
N ILE A 121 4.80 15.06 -2.56
CA ILE A 121 5.34 13.69 -2.64
C ILE A 121 4.20 12.67 -2.45
N ASP A 122 3.34 12.86 -1.46
CA ASP A 122 2.19 11.98 -1.22
C ASP A 122 1.25 11.94 -2.44
N ALA A 123 0.89 13.11 -2.98
CA ALA A 123 0.05 13.21 -4.17
C ALA A 123 0.71 12.57 -5.40
N GLN A 124 2.03 12.74 -5.57
CA GLN A 124 2.78 12.15 -6.67
C GLN A 124 2.74 10.61 -6.61
N VAL A 125 3.02 10.03 -5.44
CA VAL A 125 3.02 8.57 -5.25
C VAL A 125 1.62 7.99 -5.49
N ARG A 126 0.59 8.60 -4.90
CA ARG A 126 -0.80 8.15 -5.10
C ARG A 126 -1.29 8.34 -6.53
N GLY A 127 -0.69 9.27 -7.27
CA GLY A 127 -1.03 9.59 -8.64
C GLY A 127 -0.45 8.61 -9.67
N ILE A 128 0.50 7.75 -9.29
CA ILE A 128 1.20 6.85 -10.22
C ILE A 128 0.23 5.99 -11.07
N PRO A 129 -0.79 5.32 -10.49
CA PRO A 129 -1.72 4.52 -11.30
C PRO A 129 -2.49 5.35 -12.34
N ALA A 130 -2.90 6.56 -11.98
CA ALA A 130 -3.60 7.46 -12.89
C ALA A 130 -2.68 8.01 -13.98
N GLN A 131 -1.43 8.31 -13.66
CA GLN A 131 -0.41 8.73 -14.62
C GLN A 131 -0.12 7.62 -15.63
N ALA A 132 0.12 6.40 -15.17
CA ALA A 132 0.36 5.25 -16.03
C ALA A 132 -0.82 5.01 -17.00
N LYS A 133 -2.06 5.09 -16.51
CA LYS A 133 -3.25 5.05 -17.37
C LYS A 133 -3.21 6.13 -18.46
N ALA A 134 -2.93 7.37 -18.09
CA ALA A 134 -2.91 8.49 -19.02
C ALA A 134 -1.82 8.30 -20.10
N GLU A 135 -0.64 7.83 -19.71
CA GLU A 135 0.47 7.52 -20.63
C GLU A 135 0.11 6.39 -21.60
N VAL A 136 -0.52 5.32 -21.11
CA VAL A 136 -0.95 4.19 -21.96
C VAL A 136 -2.04 4.62 -22.95
N LEU A 137 -3.01 5.43 -22.52
CA LEU A 137 -4.04 5.98 -23.42
C LEU A 137 -3.46 6.93 -24.48
N ALA A 138 -2.50 7.77 -24.08
CA ALA A 138 -1.79 8.65 -25.01
C ALA A 138 -1.00 7.85 -26.05
N ALA A 139 -0.28 6.80 -25.62
CA ALA A 139 0.46 5.90 -26.51
C ALA A 139 -0.48 5.15 -27.47
N ALA A 140 -1.62 4.65 -26.99
CA ALA A 140 -2.62 3.97 -27.81
C ALA A 140 -3.27 4.90 -28.87
N SER A 141 -3.34 6.21 -28.58
CA SER A 141 -3.89 7.21 -29.50
C SER A 141 -2.87 7.73 -30.52
N GLY A 142 -1.57 7.61 -30.21
CA GLY A 142 -0.46 8.06 -31.07
C GLY A 142 0.01 7.04 -32.10
N VAL A 143 -0.39 5.77 -32.01
CA VAL A 143 -0.13 4.73 -33.03
C VAL A 143 -1.21 4.83 -34.13
N SER A 144 -1.23 5.95 -34.84
CA SER A 144 -2.10 6.18 -36.01
C SER A 144 -1.44 7.16 -36.99
N GLU A 145 -0.14 6.98 -37.24
CA GLU A 145 0.58 7.61 -38.37
C GLU A 145 1.28 6.54 -39.21
#